data_AF-A0A7S3AFC5-F1
#
_entry.id   AF-A0A7S3AFC5-F1
#
_cell.length_a   1.000
_cell.length_b   1.000
_cell.length_c   1.000
_cell.angle_alpha   90.00
_cell.angle_beta   90.00
_cell.angle_gamma   90.00
#
_symmetry.space_group_name_H-M   'P 1'
#
loop_
_entity.id
_entity.type
_entity.pdbx_description
1 polymer ?
#
loop_
_entity_poly.entity_id
_entity_poly.type
_entity_poly.pdbx_seq_one_letter_code
_entity_poly.pdbx_strand_id
1 'polypeptide(L)'
;RAEGPPALVGHVAVVVEIAQQGQLAKDNVANVGKKMLVFGGGDGRKAGNDTLMIDLETLATHKLETRGTAPLARVGHACALVRSQQLFVFGGFVRKLGYMFDMHMLNLETAEWKQLAVG
;
A
#
# COMPACT_ATOMS: atom_id res chain seq x y z
N ARG A 1 1.14 -13.44 -25.63
CA ARG A 1 1.28 -14.23 -24.39
C ARG A 1 1.45 -13.21 -23.26
N ALA A 2 0.42 -12.97 -22.46
CA ALA A 2 0.54 -12.07 -21.32
C ALA A 2 1.46 -12.74 -20.29
N GLU A 3 2.54 -12.06 -19.91
CA GLU A 3 3.35 -12.50 -18.78
C GLU A 3 2.49 -12.41 -17.52
N GLY A 4 2.39 -13.52 -16.77
CA GLY A 4 1.73 -13.50 -15.48
C GLY A 4 2.42 -12.53 -14.52
N PRO A 5 1.76 -12.11 -13.43
CA PRO A 5 2.38 -11.21 -12.47
C PRO A 5 3.70 -11.82 -11.97
N PRO A 6 4.78 -11.02 -11.86
CA PRO A 6 6.08 -11.51 -11.41
C PRO A 6 5.97 -12.19 -10.06
N ALA A 7 6.79 -13.22 -9.81
CA ALA A 7 6.80 -13.94 -8.54
C ALA A 7 7.07 -12.98 -7.37
N LEU A 8 6.03 -12.66 -6.60
CA LEU A 8 6.09 -11.74 -5.46
C LEU A 8 6.61 -12.48 -4.24
N VAL A 9 7.87 -12.30 -3.84
CA VAL A 9 8.45 -12.92 -2.63
C VAL A 9 8.59 -11.87 -1.53
N GLY A 10 7.89 -12.05 -0.41
CA GLY A 10 8.05 -11.19 0.78
C GLY A 10 7.31 -9.84 0.72
N HIS A 11 6.34 -9.69 -0.19
CA HIS A 11 5.38 -8.59 -0.15
C HIS A 11 4.38 -8.84 0.99
N VAL A 12 4.09 -7.80 1.76
CA VAL A 12 2.91 -7.81 2.65
C VAL A 12 1.83 -7.01 1.95
N ALA A 13 0.79 -7.71 1.51
CA ALA A 13 -0.37 -7.12 0.87
C ALA A 13 -1.45 -6.89 1.94
N VAL A 14 -2.07 -5.71 1.94
CA VAL A 14 -3.23 -5.42 2.78
C VAL A 14 -4.43 -5.27 1.86
N VAL A 15 -5.39 -6.17 2.03
CA VAL A 15 -6.69 -6.04 1.35
C VAL A 15 -7.40 -4.82 1.91
N VAL A 16 -7.86 -3.94 1.02
CA VAL A 16 -8.66 -2.78 1.40
C VAL A 16 -10.08 -2.93 0.83
N GLU A 17 -11.06 -2.41 1.55
CA GLU A 17 -12.38 -2.14 1.00
C GLU A 17 -12.52 -0.61 0.96
N ILE A 18 -12.44 -0.04 -0.25
CA ILE A 18 -12.62 1.41 -0.46
C ILE A 18 -14.03 1.61 -0.97
N ALA A 19 -14.95 2.03 -0.10
CA ALA A 19 -16.24 2.53 -0.56
C ALA A 19 -15.99 3.79 -1.40
N GLN A 20 -16.34 3.79 -2.69
CA GLN A 20 -16.31 5.03 -3.47
C GLN A 20 -17.52 5.87 -3.07
N GLN A 21 -17.30 7.10 -2.60
CA GLN A 21 -18.36 8.11 -2.60
C GLN A 21 -18.54 8.59 -4.03
N GLY A 22 -19.47 7.97 -4.75
CA GLY A 22 -19.92 8.44 -6.04
C GLY A 22 -20.64 9.79 -5.93
N GLN A 23 -20.37 10.64 -6.92
CA GLN A 23 -21.10 11.85 -7.26
C GLN A 23 -22.61 11.71 -6.96
N LEU A 24 -23.17 12.70 -6.27
CA LEU A 24 -24.57 12.84 -5.88
C LEU A 24 -25.59 12.17 -6.83
N ALA A 25 -26.29 11.18 -6.29
CA ALA A 25 -27.69 10.82 -6.50
C ALA A 25 -28.26 10.89 -7.93
N LYS A 26 -28.47 9.71 -8.54
CA LYS A 26 -29.75 9.42 -9.22
C LYS A 26 -30.33 8.05 -8.91
N ASP A 27 -29.50 7.06 -8.55
CA ASP A 27 -29.97 5.75 -8.09
C ASP A 27 -29.23 5.38 -6.78
N ASN A 28 -29.97 4.96 -5.74
CA ASN A 28 -29.48 4.68 -4.38
C ASN A 28 -28.56 3.44 -4.28
N VAL A 29 -27.51 3.34 -5.10
CA VAL A 29 -26.53 2.25 -5.09
C VAL A 29 -25.13 2.83 -4.89
N ALA A 30 -24.57 2.67 -3.68
CA ALA A 30 -23.15 2.91 -3.46
C ALA A 30 -22.37 1.78 -4.13
N ASN A 31 -21.66 2.09 -5.23
CA ASN A 31 -20.72 1.15 -5.84
C ASN A 31 -19.49 1.03 -4.92
N VAL A 32 -19.46 -0.01 -4.09
CA VAL A 32 -18.29 -0.35 -3.26
C VAL A 32 -17.33 -1.17 -4.13
N GLY A 33 -16.34 -0.51 -4.74
CA GLY A 33 -15.27 -1.21 -5.46
C GLY A 33 -14.23 -1.75 -4.47
N LYS A 34 -13.93 -3.05 -4.53
CA LYS A 34 -12.89 -3.64 -3.68
C LYS A 34 -11.51 -3.34 -4.27
N LYS A 35 -10.63 -2.70 -3.51
CA LYS A 35 -9.27 -2.33 -3.97
C LYS A 35 -8.23 -2.85 -2.99
N MET A 36 -7.14 -3.44 -3.44
CA MET A 36 -6.05 -3.86 -2.57
C MET A 36 -4.93 -2.82 -2.58
N LEU A 37 -4.37 -2.52 -1.41
CA LEU A 37 -3.14 -1.73 -1.31
C LEU A 37 -1.96 -2.66 -1.06
N VAL A 38 -0.90 -2.45 -1.82
CA VAL A 38 0.35 -3.20 -1.68
C VAL A 38 1.46 -2.19 -1.46
N PHE A 39 2.24 -2.38 -0.39
CA PHE A 39 3.42 -1.56 -0.12
C PHE A 39 4.67 -2.42 -0.04
N GLY A 40 5.77 -1.91 -0.59
CA GLY A 40 7.09 -2.52 -0.47
C GLY A 40 7.15 -3.94 -1.01
N GLY A 41 7.95 -4.81 -0.37
CA GLY A 41 8.18 -6.18 -0.86
C GLY A 41 9.32 -6.24 -1.88
N GLY A 42 9.52 -7.41 -2.50
CA GLY A 42 10.58 -7.59 -3.51
C GLY A 42 10.42 -8.84 -4.37
N ASP A 43 11.32 -8.99 -5.33
CA ASP A 43 11.44 -10.16 -6.22
C ASP A 43 12.51 -11.18 -5.71
N GLY A 44 12.90 -11.05 -4.43
CA GLY A 44 14.01 -11.80 -3.83
C GLY A 44 15.41 -11.25 -4.15
N ARG A 45 15.55 -10.32 -5.12
CA ARG A 45 16.82 -9.67 -5.48
C ARG A 45 16.84 -8.19 -5.07
N LYS A 46 15.71 -7.50 -5.22
CA LYS A 46 15.54 -6.08 -4.91
C LYS A 46 14.25 -5.86 -4.13
N ALA A 47 14.37 -5.11 -3.04
CA ALA A 47 13.22 -4.57 -2.31
C ALA A 47 12.76 -3.26 -2.95
N GLY A 48 11.46 -2.99 -2.91
CA GLY A 48 10.83 -1.74 -3.29
C GLY A 48 10.24 -0.98 -2.10
N ASN A 49 9.84 0.26 -2.34
CA ASN A 49 9.02 1.10 -1.46
C ASN A 49 7.84 1.73 -2.22
N ASP A 50 7.48 1.16 -3.36
CA ASP A 50 6.33 1.63 -4.13
C ASP A 50 5.03 1.29 -3.39
N THR A 51 4.01 2.14 -3.58
CA THR A 51 2.64 1.87 -3.15
C THR A 51 1.81 1.60 -4.39
N LEU A 52 1.21 0.41 -4.47
CA LEU A 52 0.36 -0.01 -5.56
C LEU A 52 -1.08 -0.12 -5.06
N MET A 53 -2.02 0.21 -5.93
CA MET A 53 -3.44 0.00 -5.75
C MET A 53 -3.93 -0.95 -6.86
N ILE A 54 -4.49 -2.08 -6.46
CA ILE A 54 -5.03 -3.08 -7.38
C ILE A 54 -6.54 -3.03 -7.27
N ASP A 55 -7.22 -2.74 -8.36
CA ASP A 55 -8.66 -2.89 -8.44
C ASP A 55 -9.00 -4.39 -8.52
N LEU A 56 -9.76 -4.91 -7.56
CA LEU A 56 -9.97 -6.36 -7.44
C LEU A 56 -11.06 -6.90 -8.39
N GLU A 57 -11.81 -6.02 -9.05
CA GLU A 57 -12.80 -6.41 -10.06
C GLU A 57 -12.15 -6.53 -11.43
N THR A 58 -11.34 -5.54 -11.79
CA THR A 58 -10.67 -5.46 -13.10
C THR A 58 -9.28 -6.07 -13.11
N LEU A 59 -8.69 -6.30 -11.92
CA LEU A 59 -7.28 -6.64 -11.70
C LEU A 59 -6.30 -5.58 -12.25
N ALA A 60 -6.79 -4.37 -12.55
CA ALA A 60 -5.95 -3.27 -12.97
C ALA A 60 -5.05 -2.83 -11.80
N THR A 61 -3.76 -2.67 -12.08
CA THR A 61 -2.77 -2.21 -11.10
C THR A 61 -2.38 -0.77 -11.41
N HIS A 62 -2.46 0.09 -10.40
CA HIS A 62 -2.08 1.49 -10.46
C HIS A 62 -1.01 1.78 -9.43
N LYS A 63 0.08 2.43 -9.86
CA LYS A 63 1.06 2.98 -8.92
C LYS A 63 0.50 4.28 -8.34
N LEU A 64 0.50 4.41 -7.01
CA LEU A 64 0.16 5.66 -6.35
C LEU A 64 1.37 6.58 -6.34
N GLU A 65 1.21 7.76 -6.94
CA GLU A 65 2.17 8.84 -6.81
C GLU A 65 2.05 9.41 -5.39
N THR A 66 3.09 9.21 -4.59
CA THR A 66 3.12 9.63 -3.18
C THR A 66 4.26 10.61 -2.93
N ARG A 67 4.09 11.46 -1.92
CA ARG A 67 5.10 12.43 -1.48
C ARG A 67 5.40 12.29 0.01
N GLY A 68 6.36 13.07 0.51
CA GLY A 68 6.72 13.11 1.92
C GLY A 68 7.77 12.06 2.31
N THR A 69 7.73 11.59 3.55
CA THR A 69 8.76 10.73 4.12
C THR A 69 8.32 9.27 4.10
N ALA A 70 8.42 8.65 2.92
CA ALA A 70 8.11 7.24 2.73
C ALA A 70 9.11 6.32 3.46
N PRO A 71 8.70 5.11 3.87
CA PRO A 71 9.64 4.11 4.36
C PRO A 71 10.68 3.78 3.30
N LEU A 72 11.92 3.53 3.72
CA LEU A 72 12.95 2.92 2.86
C LEU A 72 12.47 1.57 2.29
N ALA A 73 13.01 1.20 1.12
CA ALA A 73 12.71 -0.06 0.47
C ALA A 73 12.99 -1.26 1.38
N ARG A 74 11.95 -2.05 1.67
CA ARG A 74 11.96 -3.06 2.75
C ARG A 74 11.06 -4.25 2.47
N VAL A 75 11.37 -5.37 3.13
CA VAL A 75 10.58 -6.62 3.12
C VAL A 75 10.18 -7.04 4.53
N GLY A 76 9.16 -7.89 4.66
CA GLY A 76 8.76 -8.46 5.96
C GLY A 76 8.29 -7.43 6.99
N HIS A 77 7.78 -6.28 6.54
CA HIS A 77 7.19 -5.26 7.39
C HIS A 77 5.74 -5.62 7.74
N ALA A 78 5.23 -5.12 8.86
CA ALA A 78 3.80 -5.19 9.15
C ALA A 78 3.08 -3.99 8.54
N CYS A 79 1.83 -4.17 8.15
CA CYS A 79 1.00 -3.06 7.67
C CYS A 79 -0.46 -3.23 8.09
N ALA A 80 -1.12 -2.10 8.31
CA ALA A 80 -2.50 -2.05 8.75
C ALA A 80 -3.19 -0.83 8.15
N LEU A 81 -4.42 -1.03 7.68
CA LEU A 81 -5.27 0.06 7.25
C LEU A 81 -6.19 0.48 8.39
N VAL A 82 -6.27 1.78 8.64
CA VAL A 82 -7.14 2.37 9.67
C VAL A 82 -8.15 3.31 9.00
N ARG A 83 -9.43 3.12 9.33
CA ARG A 83 -10.57 3.96 8.87
C ARG A 83 -10.67 4.13 7.34
N SER A 84 -10.17 3.15 6.58
CA SER A 84 -10.11 3.17 5.12
C SER A 84 -9.37 4.37 4.51
N GLN A 85 -8.54 5.08 5.29
CA GLN A 85 -7.91 6.34 4.87
C GLN A 85 -6.42 6.43 5.20
N GLN A 86 -5.94 5.61 6.15
CA GLN A 86 -4.57 5.69 6.64
C GLN A 86 -3.93 4.31 6.60
N LEU A 87 -2.87 4.18 5.79
CA LEU A 87 -2.07 2.96 5.75
C LEU A 87 -0.85 3.14 6.66
N PHE A 88 -0.75 2.30 7.68
CA PHE A 88 0.40 2.23 8.58
C PHE A 88 1.35 1.14 8.13
N VAL A 89 2.65 1.42 8.22
CA VAL A 89 3.75 0.48 7.96
C VAL A 89 4.69 0.52 9.15
N PHE A 90 4.99 -0.65 9.71
CA PHE A 90 5.89 -0.79 10.85
C PHE A 90 7.00 -1.81 10.59
N GLY A 91 8.22 -1.40 10.91
CA GLY A 91 9.40 -2.26 10.92
C GLY A 91 9.75 -2.91 9.57
N GLY A 92 10.17 -4.17 9.61
CA GLY A 92 10.67 -4.92 8.46
C GLY A 92 12.20 -4.89 8.34
N PHE A 93 12.72 -5.30 7.19
CA PHE A 93 14.16 -5.41 6.95
C PHE A 93 14.61 -4.62 5.72
N VAL A 94 15.64 -3.79 5.88
CA VAL A 94 16.29 -3.02 4.82
C VAL A 94 17.69 -3.59 4.59
N ARG A 95 18.00 -4.03 3.36
CA ARG A 95 19.22 -4.80 3.02
C ARG A 95 20.54 -4.21 3.55
N LYS A 96 20.67 -2.89 3.59
CA LYS A 96 21.90 -2.20 4.03
C LYS A 96 21.87 -1.75 5.50
N LEU A 97 20.70 -1.72 6.14
CA LEU A 97 20.52 -1.15 7.48
C LEU A 97 20.09 -2.18 8.53
N GLY A 98 19.60 -3.35 8.12
CA GLY A 98 19.10 -4.38 9.01
C GLY A 98 17.61 -4.24 9.34
N TYR A 99 17.22 -4.71 10.52
CA TYR A 99 15.86 -4.61 11.00
C TYR A 99 15.50 -3.17 11.38
N MET A 100 14.32 -2.75 10.95
CA MET A 100 13.79 -1.44 11.21
C MET A 100 12.77 -1.51 12.35
N PHE A 101 12.68 -0.44 13.13
CA PHE A 101 11.72 -0.25 14.22
C PHE A 101 10.98 1.10 14.08
N ASP A 102 10.99 1.67 12.88
CA ASP A 102 10.28 2.90 12.53
C ASP A 102 8.82 2.61 12.17
N MET A 103 7.99 3.64 12.31
CA MET A 103 6.59 3.64 11.91
C MET A 103 6.35 4.75 10.88
N HIS A 104 5.61 4.43 9.83
CA HIS A 104 5.17 5.41 8.85
C HIS A 104 3.66 5.30 8.63
N MET A 105 3.05 6.40 8.25
CA MET A 105 1.64 6.47 7.87
C MET A 105 1.50 7.20 6.52
N LEU A 106 0.76 6.58 5.60
CA LEU A 106 0.31 7.19 4.35
C LEU A 106 -1.14 7.63 4.53
N ASN A 107 -1.39 8.92 4.36
CA ASN A 107 -2.73 9.45 4.22
C ASN A 107 -3.18 9.29 2.76
N LEU A 108 -4.22 8.49 2.53
CA LEU A 108 -4.69 8.13 1.18
C LEU A 108 -5.44 9.24 0.45
N GLU A 109 -6.01 10.20 1.18
CA GLU A 109 -6.67 11.37 0.58
C GLU A 109 -5.62 12.35 0.02
N THR A 110 -4.56 12.56 0.78
CA THR A 110 -3.50 13.51 0.42
C THR A 110 -2.33 12.87 -0.33
N ALA A 111 -2.25 11.55 -0.38
CA ALA A 111 -1.11 10.77 -0.89
C ALA A 111 0.24 11.15 -0.26
N GLU A 112 0.24 11.45 1.04
CA GLU A 112 1.42 11.91 1.77
C GLU A 112 1.85 10.91 2.85
N TRP A 113 3.12 10.50 2.78
CA TRP A 113 3.80 9.71 3.81
C TRP A 113 4.38 10.60 4.90
N LYS A 114 4.23 10.14 6.15
CA LYS A 114 4.89 10.72 7.32
C LYS A 114 5.56 9.63 8.14
N GLN A 115 6.80 9.87 8.56
CA GLN A 115 7.43 9.07 9.61
C GLN A 115 6.86 9.52 10.96
N LEU A 116 6.42 8.57 11.76
CA LEU A 116 5.87 8.80 13.10
C LEU A 116 6.94 8.50 14.14
N ALA A 117 6.98 9.31 15.21
CA ALA A 117 7.81 9.01 16.36
C ALA A 117 7.26 7.78 17.09
N VAL A 118 8.12 6.79 17.33
CA VAL A 118 7.80 5.63 18.17
C VAL A 118 8.36 5.94 19.55
N GLY A 119 7.48 6.06 20.55
CA GLY A 119 7.84 6.37 21.93
C GLY A 119 8.30 5.15 22.72
#